data_AF-K2BQC3-F1
#
_entry.id   AF-K2BQC3-F1
#
_cell.length_a   1.000
_cell.length_b   1.000
_cell.length_c   1.000
_cell.angle_alpha   90.00
_cell.angle_beta   90.00
_cell.angle_gamma   90.00
#
_symmetry.space_group_name_H-M   'P 1'
#
loop_
_entity.id
_entity.type
_entity.pdbx_description
1 polymer ?
#
loop_
_entity_poly.entity_id
_entity_poly.type
_entity_poly.pdbx_seq_one_letter_code
_entity_poly.pdbx_strand_id
1 'polypeptide(L)'
;MPSYLEQFNALRLKVPHIGLSVVQNENSPFCQYTERSKNCYMTFASYESEDCMYNHRVFYCKDCLDCTLCNKCELCYGCVDCITCYNSNYCVSCEQVVDSAYCYFSVNLQNCFGCVSLKGKQHCIFNQPYTPADYEQKVAELKKLPKEKIMELLQPLLLKTPRPAMTGKNNTNSFGDHLYYATNAYWAFDSKQISDSYYIYHCDDSKDLLDCSHLGWSENCYQIMSGGNLNNCTFCYGSWHSYNLDYCELVYNSHDCFMCVGLSKKEFYILNQPYSEADYKTKVAEITAAMQKDGTWGKWYPSSFKEVITYGL
;
A
#
# COMPACT_ATOMS: atom_id res chain seq x y z
N MET A 1 -24.07 27.84 23.07
CA MET A 1 -24.15 26.40 22.71
C MET A 1 -22.83 26.01 22.06
N PRO A 2 -22.36 24.76 22.19
CA PRO A 2 -21.14 24.31 21.53
C PRO A 2 -21.27 24.40 20.01
N SER A 3 -20.17 24.72 19.32
CA SER A 3 -20.06 24.67 17.86
C SER A 3 -20.30 23.25 17.33
N TYR A 4 -20.63 23.12 16.04
CA TYR A 4 -20.81 21.81 15.41
C TYR A 4 -19.51 20.98 15.39
N LEU A 5 -18.34 21.62 15.33
CA LEU A 5 -17.03 20.97 15.40
C LEU A 5 -16.75 20.36 16.79
N GLU A 6 -17.13 21.04 17.88
CA GLU A 6 -17.02 20.49 19.23
C GLU A 6 -17.96 19.28 19.45
N GLN A 7 -19.17 19.35 18.88
CA GLN A 7 -20.13 18.24 18.91
C GLN A 7 -19.60 17.00 18.16
N PHE A 8 -18.99 17.20 16.99
CA PHE A 8 -18.34 16.13 16.23
C PHE A 8 -17.22 15.44 17.02
N ASN A 9 -16.36 16.20 17.71
CA ASN A 9 -15.27 15.63 18.50
C ASN A 9 -15.75 14.80 19.70
N ALA A 10 -16.76 15.32 20.41
CA ALA A 10 -17.36 14.62 21.55
C ALA A 10 -18.01 13.29 21.14
N LEU A 11 -18.50 13.19 19.90
CA LEU A 11 -19.01 11.94 19.35
C LEU A 11 -17.87 10.96 19.03
N ARG A 12 -16.81 11.40 18.33
CA ARG A 12 -15.63 10.57 17.99
C ARG A 12 -15.06 9.85 19.21
N LEU A 13 -14.83 10.59 20.30
CA LEU A 13 -14.22 10.04 21.53
C LEU A 13 -15.12 9.05 22.31
N LYS A 14 -16.38 8.89 21.91
CA LYS A 14 -17.37 8.03 22.58
C LYS A 14 -17.72 6.78 21.78
N VAL A 15 -17.48 6.75 20.48
CA VAL A 15 -17.88 5.65 19.58
C VAL A 15 -16.76 4.58 19.53
N PRO A 16 -17.06 3.27 19.67
CA PRO A 16 -16.06 2.21 19.54
C PRO A 16 -15.51 2.06 18.11
N HIS A 17 -14.25 1.62 18.00
CA HIS A 17 -13.58 1.36 16.72
C HIS A 17 -13.32 -0.14 16.47
N ILE A 18 -13.12 -0.50 15.20
CA ILE A 18 -12.85 -1.87 14.74
C ILE A 18 -11.42 -2.28 15.13
N GLY A 19 -11.26 -3.44 15.78
CA GLY A 19 -9.95 -3.97 16.17
C GLY A 19 -9.22 -4.77 15.07
N LEU A 20 -9.96 -5.44 14.17
CA LEU A 20 -9.41 -6.21 13.06
C LEU A 20 -10.19 -5.94 11.77
N SER A 21 -9.48 -5.63 10.69
CA SER A 21 -10.02 -5.37 9.35
C SER A 21 -9.64 -6.52 8.43
N VAL A 22 -10.58 -7.43 8.24
CA VAL A 22 -10.49 -8.61 7.38
C VAL A 22 -11.78 -8.74 6.56
N VAL A 23 -11.66 -8.98 5.26
CA VAL A 23 -12.79 -9.00 4.33
C VAL A 23 -12.81 -10.33 3.58
N GLN A 24 -13.82 -11.16 3.82
CA GLN A 24 -14.00 -12.45 3.12
C GLN A 24 -12.78 -13.39 3.21
N ASN A 25 -12.03 -13.34 4.31
CA ASN A 25 -10.95 -14.27 4.56
C ASN A 25 -11.46 -15.64 5.03
N GLU A 26 -10.81 -16.70 4.60
CA GLU A 26 -11.01 -18.07 5.06
C GLU A 26 -9.77 -18.54 5.85
N ASN A 27 -9.97 -19.15 7.03
CA ASN A 27 -8.90 -19.77 7.81
C ASN A 27 -7.62 -18.91 7.98
N SER A 28 -7.76 -17.59 8.15
CA SER A 28 -6.62 -16.65 8.12
C SER A 28 -6.44 -15.85 9.42
N PRO A 29 -5.91 -16.46 10.50
CA PRO A 29 -5.75 -15.81 11.80
C PRO A 29 -4.54 -14.86 11.84
N PHE A 30 -4.63 -13.84 12.69
CA PHE A 30 -3.61 -12.79 12.87
C PHE A 30 -3.28 -11.98 11.60
N CYS A 31 -4.13 -12.07 10.57
CA CYS A 31 -4.11 -11.20 9.40
C CYS A 31 -4.82 -9.86 9.68
N GLN A 32 -4.34 -8.80 9.03
CA GLN A 32 -4.88 -7.44 9.16
C GLN A 32 -4.70 -6.67 7.84
N TYR A 33 -5.73 -5.91 7.45
CA TYR A 33 -5.85 -5.31 6.11
C TYR A 33 -5.71 -6.38 5.03
N THR A 34 -6.56 -7.39 5.11
CA THR A 34 -6.55 -8.52 4.17
C THR A 34 -7.93 -8.77 3.59
N GLU A 35 -7.95 -9.07 2.31
CA GLU A 35 -9.16 -9.33 1.55
C GLU A 35 -9.04 -10.64 0.76
N ARG A 36 -10.12 -11.42 0.72
CA ARG A 36 -10.28 -12.64 -0.10
C ARG A 36 -9.10 -13.61 0.04
N SER A 37 -8.48 -13.65 1.23
CA SER A 37 -7.28 -14.44 1.50
C SER A 37 -7.62 -15.73 2.23
N LYS A 38 -6.92 -16.81 1.92
CA LYS A 38 -7.22 -18.17 2.40
C LYS A 38 -5.99 -18.84 3.02
N ASN A 39 -6.16 -19.48 4.18
CA ASN A 39 -5.08 -20.16 4.91
C ASN A 39 -3.87 -19.27 5.26
N CYS A 40 -4.07 -17.95 5.40
CA CYS A 40 -2.98 -17.01 5.64
C CYS A 40 -2.67 -16.81 7.13
N TYR A 41 -1.40 -16.76 7.52
CA TYR A 41 -0.99 -16.57 8.92
C TYR A 41 -0.06 -15.37 9.07
N MET A 42 -0.38 -14.42 9.97
CA MET A 42 0.44 -13.20 10.17
C MET A 42 0.81 -12.49 8.85
N THR A 43 -0.16 -12.43 7.93
CA THR A 43 -0.01 -11.80 6.61
C THR A 43 -0.77 -10.47 6.58
N PHE A 44 -0.11 -9.41 6.15
CA PHE A 44 -0.54 -8.03 6.32
C PHE A 44 -0.69 -7.28 4.99
N ALA A 45 -1.68 -6.39 4.88
CA ALA A 45 -1.87 -5.49 3.71
C ALA A 45 -1.89 -6.26 2.36
N SER A 46 -2.63 -7.37 2.30
CA SER A 46 -2.53 -8.38 1.25
C SER A 46 -3.90 -8.77 0.67
N TYR A 47 -3.93 -9.25 -0.57
CA TYR A 47 -5.16 -9.44 -1.34
C TYR A 47 -5.09 -10.71 -2.18
N GLU A 48 -6.20 -11.47 -2.23
CA GLU A 48 -6.35 -12.72 -3.00
C GLU A 48 -5.11 -13.63 -2.92
N SER A 49 -4.63 -13.86 -1.69
CA SER A 49 -3.46 -14.71 -1.45
C SER A 49 -3.86 -15.98 -0.69
N GLU A 50 -3.24 -17.10 -1.05
CA GLU A 50 -3.56 -18.44 -0.53
C GLU A 50 -2.32 -19.12 0.06
N ASP A 51 -2.47 -19.82 1.19
CA ASP A 51 -1.40 -20.59 1.84
C ASP A 51 -0.14 -19.74 2.14
N CYS A 52 -0.35 -18.48 2.55
CA CYS A 52 0.70 -17.47 2.71
C CYS A 52 0.96 -17.08 4.18
N MET A 53 2.21 -17.20 4.66
CA MET A 53 2.57 -16.95 6.06
C MET A 53 3.67 -15.89 6.26
N TYR A 54 3.56 -15.08 7.32
CA TYR A 54 4.54 -14.07 7.74
C TYR A 54 4.87 -13.01 6.68
N ASN A 55 3.89 -12.67 5.83
CA ASN A 55 4.10 -11.80 4.68
C ASN A 55 3.63 -10.36 4.90
N HIS A 56 4.19 -9.42 4.13
CA HIS A 56 3.74 -8.04 4.09
C HIS A 56 3.57 -7.56 2.64
N ARG A 57 2.37 -7.10 2.28
CA ARG A 57 2.05 -6.63 0.92
C ARG A 57 2.30 -7.70 -0.14
N VAL A 58 1.60 -8.83 0.00
CA VAL A 58 1.53 -9.88 -1.04
C VAL A 58 0.18 -9.85 -1.76
N PHE A 59 0.20 -9.96 -3.08
CA PHE A 59 -0.97 -9.77 -3.93
C PHE A 59 -1.03 -10.89 -4.97
N TYR A 60 -2.13 -11.64 -5.02
CA TYR A 60 -2.28 -12.79 -5.92
C TYR A 60 -1.19 -13.85 -5.70
N CYS A 61 -0.68 -13.98 -4.48
CA CYS A 61 0.42 -14.88 -4.15
C CYS A 61 -0.07 -16.20 -3.57
N LYS A 62 0.68 -17.27 -3.80
CA LYS A 62 0.35 -18.62 -3.33
C LYS A 62 1.58 -19.32 -2.76
N ASP A 63 1.42 -20.10 -1.68
CA ASP A 63 2.53 -20.85 -1.07
C ASP A 63 3.77 -19.96 -0.76
N CYS A 64 3.55 -18.76 -0.21
CA CYS A 64 4.62 -17.78 0.05
C CYS A 64 4.90 -17.57 1.55
N LEU A 65 6.18 -17.54 1.92
CA LEU A 65 6.66 -17.39 3.30
C LEU A 65 7.70 -16.25 3.40
N ASP A 66 7.62 -15.43 4.46
CA ASP A 66 8.56 -14.32 4.73
C ASP A 66 8.76 -13.35 3.53
N CYS A 67 7.76 -13.20 2.66
CA CYS A 67 7.81 -12.37 1.47
C CYS A 67 7.26 -10.96 1.70
N THR A 68 7.91 -9.97 1.09
CA THR A 68 7.53 -8.55 1.17
C THR A 68 7.38 -7.96 -0.23
N LEU A 69 6.33 -7.17 -0.47
CA LEU A 69 6.08 -6.49 -1.77
C LEU A 69 6.10 -7.46 -2.97
N CYS A 70 5.46 -8.63 -2.85
CA CYS A 70 5.43 -9.62 -3.93
C CYS A 70 4.07 -9.64 -4.65
N ASN A 71 4.09 -9.78 -5.98
CA ASN A 71 2.89 -9.81 -6.82
C ASN A 71 2.91 -11.03 -7.75
N LYS A 72 1.85 -11.86 -7.71
CA LYS A 72 1.71 -13.07 -8.55
C LYS A 72 2.88 -14.04 -8.40
N CYS A 73 3.36 -14.21 -7.17
CA CYS A 73 4.43 -15.15 -6.85
C CYS A 73 3.86 -16.46 -6.30
N GLU A 74 4.47 -17.58 -6.70
CA GLU A 74 4.11 -18.92 -6.22
C GLU A 74 5.35 -19.68 -5.75
N LEU A 75 5.23 -20.43 -4.64
CA LEU A 75 6.32 -21.21 -4.03
C LEU A 75 7.58 -20.35 -3.75
N CYS A 76 7.41 -19.20 -3.10
CA CYS A 76 8.50 -18.24 -2.86
C CYS A 76 8.78 -18.04 -1.37
N TYR A 77 10.06 -18.00 -0.99
CA TYR A 77 10.49 -17.81 0.40
C TYR A 77 11.51 -16.69 0.56
N GLY A 78 11.24 -15.75 1.48
CA GLY A 78 12.18 -14.68 1.85
C GLY A 78 12.44 -13.65 0.75
N CYS A 79 11.51 -13.50 -0.20
CA CYS A 79 11.64 -12.61 -1.35
C CYS A 79 11.16 -11.18 -1.04
N VAL A 80 11.79 -10.19 -1.66
CA VAL A 80 11.43 -8.77 -1.51
C VAL A 80 11.23 -8.18 -2.91
N ASP A 81 10.14 -7.44 -3.13
CA ASP A 81 9.93 -6.71 -4.39
C ASP A 81 10.05 -7.65 -5.61
N CYS A 82 9.17 -8.65 -5.69
CA CYS A 82 9.22 -9.70 -6.72
C CYS A 82 7.90 -9.84 -7.47
N ILE A 83 7.97 -9.95 -8.80
CA ILE A 83 6.79 -9.93 -9.68
C ILE A 83 6.80 -11.14 -10.61
N THR A 84 5.73 -11.94 -10.58
CA THR A 84 5.55 -13.12 -11.45
C THR A 84 6.71 -14.13 -11.31
N CYS A 85 7.14 -14.40 -10.08
CA CYS A 85 8.21 -15.34 -9.77
C CYS A 85 7.66 -16.69 -9.32
N TYR A 86 8.32 -17.78 -9.69
CA TYR A 86 7.91 -19.15 -9.36
C TYR A 86 9.07 -19.93 -8.75
N ASN A 87 8.81 -20.70 -7.68
CA ASN A 87 9.80 -21.57 -7.02
C ASN A 87 11.14 -20.85 -6.75
N SER A 88 11.06 -19.64 -6.18
CA SER A 88 12.19 -18.71 -6.12
C SER A 88 12.41 -18.13 -4.73
N ASN A 89 13.66 -18.14 -4.25
CA ASN A 89 13.96 -17.95 -2.84
C ASN A 89 15.05 -16.91 -2.59
N TYR A 90 14.84 -16.02 -1.62
CA TYR A 90 15.73 -14.90 -1.28
C TYR A 90 16.05 -13.97 -2.47
N CYS A 91 15.10 -13.80 -3.39
CA CYS A 91 15.23 -12.87 -4.51
C CYS A 91 14.81 -11.45 -4.10
N VAL A 92 15.45 -10.43 -4.69
CA VAL A 92 15.19 -9.01 -4.37
C VAL A 92 15.10 -8.18 -5.66
N SER A 93 14.02 -7.40 -5.82
CA SER A 93 13.77 -6.56 -7.00
C SER A 93 13.89 -7.37 -8.30
N CYS A 94 13.07 -8.40 -8.42
CA CYS A 94 13.15 -9.39 -9.50
C CYS A 94 11.80 -9.61 -10.21
N GLU A 95 11.84 -9.80 -11.53
CA GLU A 95 10.65 -10.02 -12.35
C GLU A 95 10.82 -11.29 -13.21
N GLN A 96 9.79 -12.14 -13.30
CA GLN A 96 9.82 -13.35 -14.13
C GLN A 96 11.02 -14.27 -13.81
N VAL A 97 11.25 -14.52 -12.52
CA VAL A 97 12.34 -15.38 -12.05
C VAL A 97 11.78 -16.74 -11.65
N VAL A 98 12.36 -17.81 -12.21
CA VAL A 98 11.85 -19.20 -12.12
C VAL A 98 12.97 -20.11 -11.63
N ASP A 99 12.67 -21.03 -10.70
CA ASP A 99 13.57 -22.08 -10.21
C ASP A 99 14.96 -21.54 -9.74
N SER A 100 14.96 -20.36 -9.10
CA SER A 100 16.19 -19.59 -8.83
C SER A 100 16.32 -19.17 -7.37
N ALA A 101 17.52 -18.79 -6.93
CA ALA A 101 17.72 -18.32 -5.57
C ALA A 101 18.78 -17.23 -5.45
N TYR A 102 18.63 -16.34 -4.47
CA TYR A 102 19.55 -15.24 -4.19
C TYR A 102 19.79 -14.33 -5.43
N CYS A 103 18.75 -14.12 -6.24
CA CYS A 103 18.82 -13.24 -7.42
C CYS A 103 18.43 -11.80 -7.06
N TYR A 104 19.16 -10.82 -7.58
CA TYR A 104 18.98 -9.40 -7.28
C TYR A 104 18.85 -8.57 -8.57
N PHE A 105 17.93 -7.61 -8.61
CA PHE A 105 17.79 -6.64 -9.71
C PHE A 105 17.68 -7.28 -11.11
N SER A 106 17.07 -8.47 -11.22
CA SER A 106 17.17 -9.32 -12.42
C SER A 106 15.80 -9.68 -13.00
N VAL A 107 15.75 -9.85 -14.33
CA VAL A 107 14.49 -9.99 -15.09
C VAL A 107 14.55 -11.18 -16.04
N ASN A 108 13.51 -12.02 -16.09
CA ASN A 108 13.44 -13.19 -16.97
C ASN A 108 14.66 -14.11 -16.78
N LEU A 109 14.76 -14.70 -15.59
CA LEU A 109 15.81 -15.68 -15.23
C LEU A 109 15.18 -17.05 -14.98
N GLN A 110 15.89 -18.10 -15.39
CA GLN A 110 15.52 -19.49 -15.09
C GLN A 110 16.74 -20.25 -14.59
N ASN A 111 16.62 -21.07 -13.53
CA ASN A 111 17.75 -21.83 -13.01
C ASN A 111 18.99 -20.93 -12.75
N CYS A 112 18.85 -19.91 -11.89
CA CYS A 112 19.94 -19.00 -11.54
C CYS A 112 20.20 -18.97 -10.02
N PHE A 113 21.47 -18.76 -9.62
CA PHE A 113 21.87 -18.72 -8.21
C PHE A 113 22.85 -17.57 -7.93
N GLY A 114 22.52 -16.67 -7.00
CA GLY A 114 23.42 -15.57 -6.63
C GLY A 114 23.66 -14.56 -7.77
N CYS A 115 22.72 -14.43 -8.71
CA CYS A 115 22.87 -13.55 -9.87
C CYS A 115 22.40 -12.11 -9.57
N VAL A 116 23.07 -11.12 -10.16
CA VAL A 116 22.79 -9.69 -9.93
C VAL A 116 22.72 -8.96 -11.27
N SER A 117 21.67 -8.17 -11.50
CA SER A 117 21.48 -7.34 -12.70
C SER A 117 21.56 -8.10 -14.05
N LEU A 118 21.03 -9.33 -14.10
CA LEU A 118 20.95 -10.11 -15.35
C LEU A 118 19.56 -10.05 -15.99
N LYS A 119 19.53 -10.21 -17.32
CA LYS A 119 18.30 -10.30 -18.10
C LYS A 119 18.33 -11.43 -19.13
N GLY A 120 17.28 -12.26 -19.17
CA GLY A 120 17.14 -13.32 -20.17
C GLY A 120 18.25 -14.37 -20.11
N LYS A 121 18.61 -14.80 -18.89
CA LYS A 121 19.72 -15.74 -18.65
C LYS A 121 19.23 -16.99 -17.93
N GLN A 122 19.95 -18.09 -18.16
CA GLN A 122 19.67 -19.37 -17.55
C GLN A 122 20.95 -20.09 -17.13
N HIS A 123 20.84 -21.01 -16.17
CA HIS A 123 21.95 -21.84 -15.67
C HIS A 123 23.16 -21.00 -15.25
N CYS A 124 22.93 -19.91 -14.51
CA CYS A 124 23.96 -18.97 -14.09
C CYS A 124 24.20 -19.03 -12.58
N ILE A 125 25.47 -18.99 -12.16
CA ILE A 125 25.86 -18.89 -10.74
C ILE A 125 26.83 -17.72 -10.57
N PHE A 126 26.52 -16.77 -9.69
CA PHE A 126 27.31 -15.54 -9.47
C PHE A 126 27.68 -14.82 -10.79
N ASN A 127 26.67 -14.67 -11.66
CA ASN A 127 26.75 -14.12 -13.02
C ASN A 127 27.63 -14.90 -14.03
N GLN A 128 28.13 -16.09 -13.69
CA GLN A 128 28.84 -16.96 -14.64
C GLN A 128 27.90 -18.03 -15.20
N PRO A 129 27.87 -18.26 -16.53
CA PRO A 129 27.07 -19.32 -17.13
C PRO A 129 27.69 -20.70 -16.90
N TYR A 130 26.84 -21.72 -16.79
CA TYR A 130 27.20 -23.12 -16.64
C TYR A 130 26.40 -24.01 -17.61
N THR A 131 26.86 -25.24 -17.82
CA THR A 131 25.98 -26.27 -18.40
C THR A 131 24.88 -26.64 -17.40
N PRO A 132 23.73 -27.18 -17.84
CA PRO A 132 22.68 -27.60 -16.91
C PRO A 132 23.17 -28.60 -15.85
N ALA A 133 23.97 -29.59 -16.24
CA ALA A 133 24.54 -30.58 -15.32
C ALA A 133 25.52 -29.96 -14.29
N ASP A 134 26.42 -29.07 -14.74
CA ASP A 134 27.33 -28.37 -13.82
C ASP A 134 26.57 -27.44 -12.87
N TYR A 135 25.50 -26.80 -13.36
CA TYR A 135 24.64 -25.92 -12.58
C TYR A 135 23.94 -26.71 -11.46
N GLU A 136 23.26 -27.80 -11.80
CA GLU A 136 22.55 -28.66 -10.84
C GLU A 136 23.50 -29.16 -9.74
N GLN A 137 24.67 -29.68 -10.11
CA GLN A 137 25.67 -30.15 -9.16
C GLN A 137 26.17 -29.02 -8.24
N LYS A 138 26.54 -27.86 -8.80
CA LYS A 138 27.07 -26.74 -8.00
C LYS A 138 26.01 -26.13 -7.08
N VAL A 139 24.77 -25.99 -7.54
CA VAL A 139 23.68 -25.44 -6.72
C VAL A 139 23.27 -26.41 -5.61
N ALA A 140 23.33 -27.73 -5.85
CA ALA A 140 23.13 -28.72 -4.78
C ALA A 140 24.15 -28.58 -3.65
N GLU A 141 25.41 -28.25 -3.94
CA GLU A 141 26.42 -27.95 -2.91
C GLU A 141 26.20 -26.57 -2.25
N LEU A 142 25.90 -25.53 -3.03
CA LEU A 142 25.66 -24.18 -2.50
C LEU A 142 24.45 -24.12 -1.56
N LYS A 143 23.38 -24.90 -1.83
CA LYS A 143 22.19 -25.00 -0.97
C LYS A 143 22.46 -25.66 0.39
N LYS A 144 23.62 -26.29 0.61
CA LYS A 144 24.04 -26.82 1.93
C LYS A 144 24.71 -25.76 2.81
N LEU A 145 25.10 -24.62 2.24
CA LEU A 145 25.72 -23.53 2.99
C LEU A 145 24.65 -22.76 3.78
N PRO A 146 24.95 -22.26 4.99
CA PRO A 146 24.05 -21.36 5.69
C PRO A 146 23.92 -20.03 4.94
N LYS A 147 22.78 -19.35 5.12
CA LYS A 147 22.42 -18.11 4.41
C LYS A 147 23.52 -17.06 4.47
N GLU A 148 24.16 -16.92 5.62
CA GLU A 148 25.23 -15.96 5.90
C GLU A 148 26.43 -16.18 4.97
N LYS A 149 26.80 -17.44 4.71
CA LYS A 149 27.90 -17.77 3.79
C LYS A 149 27.54 -17.56 2.32
N ILE A 150 26.28 -17.75 1.94
CA ILE A 150 25.82 -17.41 0.59
C ILE A 150 25.85 -15.89 0.40
N MET A 151 25.46 -15.12 1.42
CA MET A 151 25.54 -13.66 1.39
C MET A 151 26.98 -13.13 1.38
N GLU A 152 27.91 -13.74 2.12
CA GLU A 152 29.35 -13.42 2.05
C GLU A 152 29.92 -13.61 0.63
N LEU A 153 29.54 -14.69 -0.06
CA LEU A 153 29.96 -14.95 -1.45
C LEU A 153 29.34 -13.96 -2.45
N LEU A 154 28.10 -13.53 -2.19
CA LEU A 154 27.33 -12.63 -3.06
C LEU A 154 27.68 -11.14 -2.87
N GLN A 155 28.07 -10.73 -1.67
CA GLN A 155 28.31 -9.34 -1.30
C GLN A 155 29.29 -8.60 -2.23
N PRO A 156 30.43 -9.16 -2.67
CA PRO A 156 31.34 -8.48 -3.60
C PRO A 156 30.69 -8.16 -4.96
N LEU A 157 29.80 -9.04 -5.44
CA LEU A 157 29.05 -8.82 -6.68
C LEU A 157 27.97 -7.75 -6.49
N LEU A 158 27.26 -7.75 -5.35
CA LEU A 158 26.28 -6.72 -4.99
C LEU A 158 26.88 -5.32 -4.83
N LEU A 159 28.09 -5.21 -4.27
CA LEU A 159 28.78 -3.93 -4.08
C LEU A 159 29.40 -3.40 -5.38
N LYS A 160 29.83 -4.29 -6.28
CA LYS A 160 30.39 -3.93 -7.59
C LYS A 160 29.32 -3.56 -8.62
N THR A 161 28.09 -4.05 -8.46
CA THR A 161 27.02 -3.87 -9.46
C THR A 161 26.31 -2.53 -9.23
N PRO A 162 26.31 -1.60 -10.21
CA PRO A 162 25.58 -0.34 -10.09
C PRO A 162 24.09 -0.56 -9.87
N ARG A 163 23.49 0.26 -9.00
CA ARG A 163 22.04 0.27 -8.78
C ARG A 163 21.46 1.57 -9.36
N PRO A 164 20.31 1.53 -10.04
CA PRO A 164 19.56 2.74 -10.37
C PRO A 164 19.27 3.56 -9.10
N ALA A 165 19.37 4.88 -9.20
CA ALA A 165 18.94 5.82 -8.16
C ALA A 165 17.56 6.44 -8.48
N MET A 166 16.96 6.04 -9.60
CA MET A 166 15.54 6.19 -9.94
C MET A 166 15.16 5.36 -11.16
N THR A 167 13.95 4.80 -11.13
CA THR A 167 13.14 4.43 -12.29
C THR A 167 11.87 5.32 -12.34
N GLY A 168 11.35 5.69 -13.53
CA GLY A 168 10.22 6.63 -13.65
C GLY A 168 9.92 7.13 -15.08
N LYS A 169 8.68 7.56 -15.38
CA LYS A 169 8.26 8.22 -16.66
C LYS A 169 7.05 9.15 -16.40
N ASN A 170 7.01 10.34 -17.01
CA ASN A 170 5.90 11.33 -16.98
C ASN A 170 5.52 11.85 -15.56
N ASN A 171 6.23 12.88 -15.08
CA ASN A 171 6.27 13.29 -13.68
C ASN A 171 6.36 14.82 -13.41
N THR A 172 5.82 15.28 -12.27
CA THR A 172 6.16 16.47 -11.45
C THR A 172 5.56 16.32 -10.03
N ASN A 173 6.05 16.99 -8.97
CA ASN A 173 7.24 17.85 -8.89
C ASN A 173 8.50 17.08 -8.43
N SER A 174 8.30 15.91 -7.81
CA SER A 174 9.21 14.74 -7.77
C SER A 174 10.48 14.78 -6.92
N PHE A 175 10.72 13.73 -6.09
CA PHE A 175 12.00 12.98 -6.01
C PHE A 175 11.81 11.52 -5.47
N GLY A 176 12.41 10.52 -6.14
CA GLY A 176 12.28 9.02 -6.07
C GLY A 176 11.48 8.23 -5.01
N ASP A 177 11.12 6.96 -5.22
CA ASP A 177 11.32 6.04 -6.36
C ASP A 177 10.18 4.98 -6.47
N HIS A 178 9.26 4.89 -7.47
CA HIS A 178 9.24 5.30 -8.90
C HIS A 178 7.84 5.80 -9.46
N LEU A 179 7.62 7.12 -9.70
CA LEU A 179 6.31 7.74 -10.06
C LEU A 179 5.99 7.72 -11.58
N TYR A 180 4.68 7.67 -11.94
CA TYR A 180 4.19 7.64 -13.33
C TYR A 180 2.81 8.31 -13.60
N TYR A 181 2.67 9.34 -14.45
CA TYR A 181 1.44 10.15 -14.76
C TYR A 181 1.09 11.28 -13.75
N ALA A 182 2.06 12.07 -13.28
CA ALA A 182 1.92 12.93 -12.09
C ALA A 182 1.54 14.42 -12.27
N THR A 183 1.15 15.09 -11.16
CA THR A 183 1.33 16.55 -10.97
C THR A 183 1.40 16.97 -9.47
N ASN A 184 2.39 17.80 -9.13
CA ASN A 184 2.68 18.44 -7.82
C ASN A 184 3.03 17.60 -6.56
N ALA A 185 3.43 16.34 -6.72
CA ALA A 185 4.03 15.55 -5.61
C ALA A 185 5.28 16.19 -4.96
N TYR A 186 5.44 16.02 -3.64
CA TYR A 186 6.74 15.66 -3.03
C TYR A 186 6.65 14.20 -2.60
N TRP A 187 7.65 13.67 -1.98
CA TRP A 187 8.92 13.38 -2.62
C TRP A 187 8.98 11.85 -2.41
N ALA A 188 7.89 11.18 -2.86
CA ALA A 188 7.38 9.90 -2.34
C ALA A 188 6.63 9.04 -3.42
N PHE A 189 7.21 7.89 -3.79
CA PHE A 189 6.97 7.07 -5.00
C PHE A 189 7.38 5.61 -4.67
N ASP A 190 7.08 4.51 -5.38
CA ASP A 190 6.25 4.12 -6.55
C ASP A 190 4.73 4.44 -6.53
N SER A 191 4.29 5.31 -7.43
CA SER A 191 2.89 5.73 -7.51
C SER A 191 2.54 6.09 -8.95
N LYS A 192 1.27 6.07 -9.34
CA LYS A 192 0.86 6.29 -10.73
C LYS A 192 -0.52 6.93 -10.85
N GLN A 193 -0.75 7.72 -11.91
CA GLN A 193 -1.92 8.61 -12.18
C GLN A 193 -2.34 9.54 -11.01
N ILE A 194 -2.06 10.84 -11.17
CA ILE A 194 -1.74 11.74 -10.04
C ILE A 194 -1.84 13.21 -10.50
N SER A 195 -2.39 14.14 -9.69
CA SER A 195 -2.29 15.59 -9.95
C SER A 195 -2.46 16.47 -8.69
N ASP A 196 -2.15 17.76 -8.82
CA ASP A 196 -2.01 18.85 -7.84
C ASP A 196 -1.91 18.44 -6.36
N SER A 197 -0.76 17.85 -6.02
CA SER A 197 -0.50 17.26 -4.72
C SER A 197 0.19 18.15 -3.69
N TYR A 198 0.17 17.62 -2.47
CA TYR A 198 1.37 17.34 -1.69
C TYR A 198 1.11 16.07 -0.87
N TYR A 199 2.05 15.22 -0.43
CA TYR A 199 3.42 14.94 -0.87
C TYR A 199 3.79 13.42 -0.70
N ILE A 200 2.87 12.47 -0.91
CA ILE A 200 3.05 11.07 -0.45
C ILE A 200 2.62 9.96 -1.46
N TYR A 201 3.12 8.75 -1.19
CA TYR A 201 3.36 7.52 -1.95
C TYR A 201 2.13 6.57 -2.18
N HIS A 202 2.31 5.25 -2.11
CA HIS A 202 1.85 4.22 -3.08
C HIS A 202 0.40 4.32 -3.60
N CYS A 203 0.23 4.84 -4.82
CA CYS A 203 -1.04 5.30 -5.43
C CYS A 203 -1.21 4.76 -6.87
N ASP A 204 -2.45 4.52 -7.35
CA ASP A 204 -2.76 4.35 -8.79
C ASP A 204 -4.13 5.02 -9.12
N ASP A 205 -4.23 5.93 -10.10
CA ASP A 205 -5.47 6.47 -10.74
C ASP A 205 -6.16 7.81 -10.30
N SER A 206 -5.43 8.87 -9.91
CA SER A 206 -5.87 10.13 -9.23
C SER A 206 -5.88 11.50 -9.99
N LYS A 207 -6.46 12.55 -9.37
CA LYS A 207 -6.04 13.99 -9.40
C LYS A 207 -6.51 14.80 -8.14
N ASP A 208 -6.01 16.04 -7.95
CA ASP A 208 -6.04 16.92 -6.74
C ASP A 208 -5.78 16.19 -5.39
N LEU A 209 -4.65 16.46 -4.73
CA LEU A 209 -4.18 15.64 -3.59
C LEU A 209 -3.66 16.45 -2.39
N LEU A 210 -3.69 15.83 -1.20
CA LEU A 210 -3.17 16.38 0.04
C LEU A 210 -2.58 15.27 0.95
N ASP A 211 -1.73 15.64 1.91
CA ASP A 211 -0.49 14.90 2.27
C ASP A 211 -0.51 13.46 2.86
N CYS A 212 -1.02 12.44 2.16
CA CYS A 212 -0.71 11.00 2.45
C CYS A 212 -1.21 9.92 1.47
N SER A 213 -0.64 8.71 1.70
CA SER A 213 -0.90 7.44 1.04
C SER A 213 -2.26 6.85 1.41
N HIS A 214 -3.22 7.14 0.55
CA HIS A 214 -4.00 6.06 -0.04
C HIS A 214 -3.23 5.51 -1.27
N LEU A 215 -3.78 5.07 -2.43
CA LEU A 215 -5.14 5.03 -3.03
C LEU A 215 -5.18 4.12 -4.26
N GLY A 216 -6.38 3.78 -4.73
CA GLY A 216 -6.66 3.29 -6.08
C GLY A 216 -7.91 3.96 -6.68
N TRP A 217 -7.78 4.65 -7.82
CA TRP A 217 -8.81 5.30 -8.67
C TRP A 217 -9.59 6.48 -8.03
N SER A 218 -9.20 7.74 -8.30
CA SER A 218 -9.47 8.93 -7.44
C SER A 218 -9.66 10.29 -8.16
N GLU A 219 -10.47 11.21 -7.60
CA GLU A 219 -10.41 12.68 -7.74
C GLU A 219 -11.54 13.36 -6.92
N ASN A 220 -11.46 14.49 -6.22
CA ASN A 220 -10.37 15.38 -5.76
C ASN A 220 -10.25 15.28 -4.22
N CYS A 221 -9.12 15.64 -3.57
CA CYS A 221 -8.81 15.15 -2.20
C CYS A 221 -8.35 16.15 -1.12
N TYR A 222 -8.48 15.76 0.16
CA TYR A 222 -7.96 16.44 1.37
C TYR A 222 -7.73 15.42 2.51
N GLN A 223 -6.99 15.78 3.56
CA GLN A 223 -6.03 14.90 4.27
C GLN A 223 -6.49 13.52 4.91
N ILE A 224 -6.74 12.47 4.09
CA ILE A 224 -6.28 11.04 4.24
C ILE A 224 -6.76 10.18 5.49
N MET A 225 -6.56 8.85 5.69
CA MET A 225 -5.66 7.78 5.19
C MET A 225 -6.17 6.29 5.26
N SER A 226 -7.01 5.81 4.34
CA SER A 226 -6.86 4.54 3.54
C SER A 226 -8.07 4.30 2.59
N GLY A 227 -7.84 3.87 1.34
CA GLY A 227 -8.86 3.25 0.45
C GLY A 227 -9.35 3.99 -0.83
N GLY A 228 -9.89 3.22 -1.80
CA GLY A 228 -10.40 3.63 -3.13
C GLY A 228 -11.77 3.02 -3.48
N ASN A 229 -12.54 3.42 -4.50
CA ASN A 229 -12.29 4.34 -5.61
C ASN A 229 -13.15 5.61 -5.39
N LEU A 230 -12.61 6.82 -5.53
CA LEU A 230 -13.17 8.01 -4.85
C LEU A 230 -13.48 9.23 -5.73
N ASN A 231 -14.63 9.84 -5.39
CA ASN A 231 -15.02 11.24 -5.64
C ASN A 231 -16.07 11.67 -4.58
N ASN A 232 -16.07 12.88 -4.01
CA ASN A 232 -15.07 13.95 -3.95
C ASN A 232 -14.81 14.27 -2.45
N CYS A 233 -13.59 14.66 -2.04
CA CYS A 233 -13.14 14.27 -0.70
C CYS A 233 -12.58 15.38 0.23
N THR A 234 -12.97 15.32 1.51
CA THR A 234 -12.38 16.04 2.68
C THR A 234 -12.99 15.46 3.98
N PHE A 235 -12.32 15.31 5.14
CA PHE A 235 -11.13 14.50 5.43
C PHE A 235 -11.60 13.07 5.78
N CYS A 236 -10.82 12.01 5.52
CA CYS A 236 -11.36 10.63 5.49
C CYS A 236 -10.39 9.51 5.95
N TYR A 237 -10.62 8.86 7.10
CA TYR A 237 -9.82 7.70 7.53
C TYR A 237 -10.55 6.34 7.36
N GLY A 238 -10.20 5.60 6.29
CA GLY A 238 -10.59 4.20 6.05
C GLY A 238 -11.93 3.99 5.31
N SER A 239 -11.92 3.98 3.97
CA SER A 239 -13.13 3.82 3.15
C SER A 239 -12.91 3.04 1.83
N TRP A 240 -13.75 2.01 1.59
CA TRP A 240 -13.96 1.27 0.31
C TRP A 240 -15.45 0.86 0.23
N HIS A 241 -16.19 1.03 -0.87
CA HIS A 241 -16.14 2.18 -1.78
C HIS A 241 -17.34 3.08 -1.39
N SER A 242 -17.16 4.40 -1.39
CA SER A 242 -18.13 5.38 -0.87
C SER A 242 -17.92 6.73 -1.59
N TYR A 243 -18.95 7.57 -1.72
CA TYR A 243 -18.87 8.87 -2.42
C TYR A 243 -19.73 9.95 -1.75
N ASN A 244 -19.57 11.24 -2.12
CA ASN A 244 -20.25 12.39 -1.49
C ASN A 244 -20.11 12.42 0.05
N LEU A 245 -18.88 12.58 0.54
CA LEU A 245 -18.55 12.56 1.98
C LEU A 245 -17.84 13.83 2.42
N ASP A 246 -18.30 14.40 3.53
CA ASP A 246 -17.64 15.52 4.21
C ASP A 246 -17.36 15.14 5.68
N TYR A 247 -16.07 15.13 6.07
CA TYR A 247 -15.51 14.91 7.42
C TYR A 247 -15.96 13.58 8.08
N CYS A 248 -15.21 12.49 7.82
CA CYS A 248 -15.62 11.12 8.16
C CYS A 248 -14.49 10.17 8.65
N GLU A 249 -14.86 9.18 9.47
CA GLU A 249 -13.97 8.18 10.09
C GLU A 249 -14.82 7.04 10.70
N LEU A 250 -14.87 5.78 10.24
CA LEU A 250 -14.38 5.11 9.04
C LEU A 250 -15.62 4.53 8.29
N VAL A 251 -15.63 4.43 6.95
CA VAL A 251 -16.90 4.30 6.20
C VAL A 251 -16.83 3.40 4.95
N TYR A 252 -17.39 2.19 5.05
CA TYR A 252 -17.42 1.20 3.96
C TYR A 252 -18.85 1.01 3.39
N ASN A 253 -19.07 1.38 2.13
CA ASN A 253 -20.34 1.40 1.39
C ASN A 253 -21.40 2.39 1.90
N SER A 254 -21.17 3.71 1.82
CA SER A 254 -22.18 4.75 2.12
C SER A 254 -22.04 5.96 1.19
N HIS A 255 -23.06 6.82 1.10
CA HIS A 255 -22.98 8.10 0.37
C HIS A 255 -23.77 9.23 1.07
N ASP A 256 -23.57 10.48 0.63
CA ASP A 256 -24.29 11.67 1.09
C ASP A 256 -24.32 11.80 2.64
N CYS A 257 -23.13 11.97 3.23
CA CYS A 257 -22.93 12.03 4.69
C CYS A 257 -22.05 13.21 5.12
N PHE A 258 -22.48 13.97 6.12
CA PHE A 258 -21.74 15.14 6.63
C PHE A 258 -22.23 15.58 8.03
N MET A 259 -21.48 15.64 9.13
CA MET A 259 -20.16 15.07 9.44
C MET A 259 -20.39 13.78 10.24
N CYS A 260 -19.58 12.73 10.09
CA CYS A 260 -19.98 11.38 10.53
C CYS A 260 -18.87 10.51 11.14
N VAL A 261 -19.26 9.53 11.97
CA VAL A 261 -18.34 8.63 12.68
C VAL A 261 -18.84 7.17 12.64
N GLY A 262 -18.12 6.28 11.97
CA GLY A 262 -18.23 4.81 12.13
C GLY A 262 -19.45 4.13 11.50
N LEU A 263 -19.83 4.49 10.26
CA LEU A 263 -21.04 3.97 9.60
C LEU A 263 -20.77 3.05 8.39
N SER A 264 -21.77 2.23 8.03
CA SER A 264 -21.78 1.39 6.84
C SER A 264 -23.22 1.19 6.34
N LYS A 265 -23.42 1.21 5.01
CA LYS A 265 -24.73 1.07 4.32
C LYS A 265 -25.74 2.14 4.75
N LYS A 266 -25.37 3.41 4.53
CA LYS A 266 -26.17 4.61 4.90
C LYS A 266 -26.16 5.70 3.81
N GLU A 267 -27.21 6.51 3.82
CA GLU A 267 -27.43 7.69 2.99
C GLU A 267 -28.17 8.79 3.79
N PHE A 268 -27.84 10.06 3.56
CA PHE A 268 -28.46 11.24 4.20
C PHE A 268 -28.29 11.31 5.74
N TYR A 269 -27.04 11.24 6.22
CA TYR A 269 -26.72 11.27 7.66
C TYR A 269 -25.88 12.48 8.09
N ILE A 270 -26.18 13.01 9.29
CA ILE A 270 -25.45 14.09 9.97
C ILE A 270 -25.26 13.69 11.44
N LEU A 271 -24.03 13.64 11.95
CA LEU A 271 -23.69 13.27 13.34
C LEU A 271 -24.38 11.95 13.80
N ASN A 272 -24.34 10.94 12.94
CA ASN A 272 -24.99 9.63 13.09
C ASN A 272 -26.53 9.66 13.21
N GLN A 273 -27.19 10.76 12.83
CA GLN A 273 -28.66 10.88 12.74
C GLN A 273 -29.15 10.87 11.28
N PRO A 274 -30.27 10.18 10.96
CA PRO A 274 -30.87 10.14 9.63
C PRO A 274 -31.71 11.38 9.31
N TYR A 275 -31.77 11.74 8.03
CA TYR A 275 -32.61 12.81 7.48
C TYR A 275 -33.33 12.35 6.21
N SER A 276 -34.41 13.04 5.81
CA SER A 276 -34.91 12.92 4.43
C SER A 276 -33.94 13.64 3.48
N GLU A 277 -33.94 13.32 2.19
CA GLU A 277 -33.08 13.99 1.20
C GLU A 277 -33.28 15.53 1.19
N ALA A 278 -34.54 15.99 1.33
CA ALA A 278 -34.87 17.40 1.37
C ALA A 278 -34.36 18.06 2.67
N ASP A 279 -34.63 17.45 3.83
CA ASP A 279 -34.18 17.96 5.12
C ASP A 279 -32.65 17.94 5.24
N TYR A 280 -31.99 16.92 4.67
CA TYR A 280 -30.54 16.80 4.59
C TYR A 280 -29.95 18.01 3.85
N LYS A 281 -30.45 18.30 2.63
CA LYS A 281 -29.99 19.44 1.83
C LYS A 281 -30.20 20.78 2.55
N THR A 282 -31.34 20.97 3.22
CA THR A 282 -31.59 22.16 4.05
C THR A 282 -30.66 22.23 5.25
N LYS A 283 -30.42 21.11 5.95
CA LYS A 283 -29.63 21.07 7.18
C LYS A 283 -28.14 21.22 6.92
N VAL A 284 -27.63 20.66 5.82
CA VAL A 284 -26.26 20.90 5.33
C VAL A 284 -26.04 22.40 5.08
N ALA A 285 -26.98 23.09 4.42
CA ALA A 285 -26.87 24.53 4.18
C ALA A 285 -26.91 25.36 5.49
N GLU A 286 -27.78 25.01 6.43
CA GLU A 286 -27.87 25.65 7.76
C GLU A 286 -26.56 25.50 8.55
N ILE A 287 -26.03 24.26 8.65
CA ILE A 287 -24.80 23.95 9.39
C ILE A 287 -23.60 24.64 8.72
N THR A 288 -23.52 24.60 7.39
CA THR A 288 -22.48 25.29 6.62
C THR A 288 -22.45 26.78 6.92
N ALA A 289 -23.61 27.46 6.87
CA ALA A 289 -23.69 28.89 7.15
C ALA A 289 -23.34 29.23 8.61
N ALA A 290 -23.70 28.36 9.57
CA ALA A 290 -23.32 28.52 10.98
C ALA A 290 -21.79 28.40 11.17
N MET A 291 -21.18 27.36 10.59
CA MET A 291 -19.73 27.09 10.67
C MET A 291 -18.90 28.13 9.90
N GLN A 292 -19.44 28.74 8.84
CA GLN A 292 -18.81 29.88 8.16
C GLN A 292 -18.85 31.14 9.03
N LYS A 293 -19.96 31.38 9.74
CA LYS A 293 -20.15 32.55 10.61
C LYS A 293 -19.28 32.51 11.87
N ASP A 294 -19.06 31.33 12.46
CA ASP A 294 -18.17 31.16 13.62
C ASP A 294 -16.70 30.85 13.23
N GLY A 295 -16.44 30.61 11.94
CA GLY A 295 -15.10 30.33 11.42
C GLY A 295 -14.58 28.94 11.74
N THR A 296 -15.45 27.96 12.04
CA THR A 296 -15.08 26.53 12.20
C THR A 296 -15.13 25.73 10.90
N TRP A 297 -15.75 26.27 9.84
CA TRP A 297 -15.74 25.66 8.50
C TRP A 297 -14.31 25.46 7.99
N GLY A 298 -14.02 24.30 7.38
CA GLY A 298 -12.70 23.99 6.83
C GLY A 298 -11.67 23.46 7.84
N LYS A 299 -12.00 23.36 9.13
CA LYS A 299 -11.00 23.09 10.19
C LYS A 299 -11.01 21.66 10.70
N TRP A 300 -9.80 21.15 10.94
CA TRP A 300 -9.55 19.90 11.65
C TRP A 300 -8.94 20.15 13.04
N TYR A 301 -8.83 19.10 13.84
CA TYR A 301 -8.29 19.19 15.20
C TYR A 301 -6.77 19.43 15.19
N PRO A 302 -6.23 20.30 16.05
CA PRO A 302 -4.78 20.44 16.21
C PRO A 302 -4.17 19.18 16.82
N SER A 303 -2.94 18.86 16.42
CA SER A 303 -2.16 17.78 17.04
C SER A 303 -1.90 18.06 18.52
N SER A 304 -2.12 17.05 19.36
CA SER A 304 -1.68 17.04 20.77
C SER A 304 -0.23 16.54 20.93
N PHE A 305 0.39 16.07 19.86
CA PHE A 305 1.79 15.62 19.83
C PHE A 305 2.73 16.77 19.50
N LYS A 306 3.93 16.77 20.11
CA LYS A 306 5.00 17.72 19.77
C LYS A 306 5.65 17.32 18.45
N GLU A 307 5.89 18.29 17.58
CA GLU A 307 6.71 18.09 16.38
C GLU A 307 8.15 17.71 16.78
N VAL A 308 8.74 16.77 16.02
CA VAL A 308 10.13 16.33 16.18
C VAL A 308 10.78 16.32 14.80
N ILE A 309 11.81 17.15 14.61
CA ILE A 309 12.58 17.17 13.36
C ILE A 309 13.51 15.95 13.35
N THR A 310 13.19 14.96 12.51
CA THR A 310 14.08 13.84 12.22
C THR A 310 14.94 14.16 11.00
N TYR A 311 16.23 14.43 11.21
CA TYR A 311 17.21 14.36 10.11
C TYR A 311 17.32 12.91 9.66
N GLY A 312 17.09 12.66 8.36
CA GLY A 312 17.00 11.31 7.80
C GLY A 312 18.25 10.47 8.02
N LEU A 313 18.04 9.17 8.27
CA LEU A 313 19.03 8.09 8.34
C LEU A 313 18.87 7.17 7.13
#